data_AF-A0A2N5UBE0-F1
#
_entry.id   AF-A0A2N5UBE0-F1
#
_cell.length_a   1.000
_cell.length_b   1.000
_cell.length_c   1.000
_cell.angle_alpha   90.00
_cell.angle_beta   90.00
_cell.angle_gamma   90.00
#
_symmetry.space_group_name_H-M   'P 1'
#
loop_
_entity.id
_entity.type
_entity.pdbx_description
1 polymer ?
#
loop_
_entity_poly.entity_id
_entity_poly.type
_entity_poly.pdbx_seq_one_letter_code
_entity_poly.pdbx_strand_id
1 'polypeptide(L)'
;MAPRASLPPALSPEQSILSSEIQQITQEEFNSNISKVESTMKALAALKLPKWLKDKIGKFSQEIEAYKRVFEATGEIPKEEALKIHNPKKHARSPSTTTQKPPRKGLGSGTPKGRAHTPPNA
;
A
#
# COMPACT_ATOMS: atom_id res chain seq x y z
N MET A 1 -31.84 38.54 1.68
CA MET A 1 -31.89 37.32 0.85
C MET A 1 -30.62 36.52 1.10
N ALA A 2 -30.71 35.22 1.39
CA ALA A 2 -29.52 34.37 1.50
C ALA A 2 -29.06 33.94 0.09
N PRO A 3 -27.75 33.81 -0.17
CA PRO A 3 -27.27 33.29 -1.44
C PRO A 3 -27.68 31.82 -1.59
N ARG A 4 -28.27 31.46 -2.73
CA ARG A 4 -28.48 30.05 -3.10
C ARG A 4 -27.12 29.37 -3.16
N ALA A 5 -26.89 28.36 -2.32
CA ALA A 5 -25.75 27.47 -2.49
C ALA A 5 -25.85 26.81 -3.87
N SER A 6 -24.87 27.07 -4.75
CA SER A 6 -24.77 26.39 -6.03
C SER A 6 -24.51 24.91 -5.78
N LEU A 7 -25.33 24.04 -6.38
CA LEU A 7 -25.02 22.61 -6.44
C LEU A 7 -23.66 22.43 -7.15
N PRO A 8 -22.84 21.45 -6.72
CA PRO A 8 -21.61 21.13 -7.45
C PRO A 8 -21.96 20.73 -8.89
N PRO A 9 -21.06 20.98 -9.87
CA PRO A 9 -21.26 20.53 -11.24
C PRO A 9 -21.55 19.03 -11.28
N ALA A 10 -22.52 18.62 -12.10
CA ALA A 10 -22.74 17.21 -12.38
C ALA A 10 -21.46 16.63 -13.01
N LEU A 11 -20.89 15.61 -12.38
CA LEU A 11 -19.73 14.91 -12.93
C LEU A 11 -20.18 14.20 -14.22
N SER A 12 -19.52 14.52 -15.34
CA SER A 12 -19.78 13.78 -16.58
C SER A 12 -19.29 12.34 -16.43
N PRO A 13 -19.98 11.32 -16.97
CA PRO A 13 -19.54 9.92 -16.87
C PRO A 13 -18.13 9.66 -17.41
N GLU A 14 -17.67 10.50 -18.35
CA GLU A 14 -16.34 10.42 -18.96
C GLU A 14 -15.26 11.23 -18.20
N GLN A 15 -15.63 11.99 -17.16
CA GLN A 15 -14.64 12.67 -16.32
C GLN A 15 -14.09 11.72 -15.26
N SER A 16 -12.83 11.33 -15.41
CA SER A 16 -12.09 10.65 -14.33
C SER A 16 -12.09 11.51 -13.06
N ILE A 17 -12.55 10.91 -11.97
CA ILE A 17 -12.51 11.50 -10.62
C ILE A 17 -11.08 11.48 -10.07
N LEU A 18 -10.24 10.56 -10.56
CA LEU A 18 -8.86 10.40 -10.15
C LEU A 18 -7.93 11.18 -11.09
N SER A 19 -6.94 11.86 -10.49
CA SER A 19 -5.83 12.52 -11.20
C SER A 19 -4.81 11.54 -11.80
N SER A 20 -5.02 10.24 -11.65
CA SER A 20 -4.16 9.17 -12.14
C SER A 20 -4.98 7.91 -12.39
N GLU A 21 -4.59 7.14 -13.39
CA GLU A 21 -5.23 5.88 -13.74
C GLU A 21 -4.90 4.78 -12.72
N ILE A 22 -5.87 3.91 -12.43
CA ILE A 22 -5.63 2.71 -11.63
C ILE A 22 -4.94 1.70 -12.56
N GLN A 23 -3.67 1.40 -12.30
CA GLN A 23 -2.95 0.37 -13.04
C GLN A 23 -3.56 -1.00 -12.78
N GLN A 24 -4.20 -1.57 -13.79
CA GLN A 24 -4.64 -2.96 -13.83
C GLN A 24 -3.56 -3.79 -14.53
N ILE A 25 -3.26 -4.97 -14.00
CA ILE A 25 -2.38 -5.94 -14.66
C ILE A 25 -3.08 -6.39 -15.95
N THR A 26 -2.45 -6.27 -17.11
CA THR A 26 -3.05 -6.77 -18.36
C THR A 26 -2.99 -8.29 -18.45
N GLN A 27 -3.74 -8.88 -19.38
CA GLN A 27 -3.75 -10.32 -19.63
C GLN A 27 -2.35 -10.85 -20.01
N GLU A 28 -1.62 -10.07 -20.80
CA GLU A 28 -0.26 -10.36 -21.28
C GLU A 28 0.75 -10.24 -20.14
N GLU A 29 0.63 -9.20 -19.30
CA GLU A 29 1.46 -9.03 -18.11
C GLU A 29 1.25 -10.15 -17.11
N PHE A 30 0.00 -10.54 -16.84
CA PHE A 30 -0.35 -11.66 -15.98
C PHE A 30 0.33 -12.95 -16.47
N ASN A 31 0.15 -13.30 -17.75
CA ASN A 31 0.77 -14.48 -18.36
C ASN A 31 2.30 -14.45 -18.33
N SER A 32 2.90 -13.29 -18.63
CA SER A 32 4.34 -13.07 -18.53
C SER A 32 4.84 -13.29 -17.09
N ASN A 33 4.10 -12.79 -16.10
CA ASN A 33 4.48 -12.87 -14.69
C ASN A 33 4.30 -14.28 -14.12
N ILE A 34 3.19 -14.97 -14.42
CA ILE A 34 2.99 -16.39 -14.07
C ILE A 34 4.15 -17.24 -14.62
N SER A 35 4.52 -17.05 -15.90
CA SER A 35 5.62 -17.78 -16.54
C SER A 35 6.98 -17.52 -15.87
N LYS A 36 7.28 -16.26 -15.50
CA LYS A 36 8.49 -15.90 -14.74
C LYS A 36 8.51 -16.53 -13.36
N VAL A 37 7.36 -16.57 -12.68
CA VAL A 37 7.23 -17.17 -11.34
C VAL A 37 7.42 -18.69 -11.41
N GLU A 38 6.81 -19.40 -12.36
CA GLU A 38 7.03 -20.83 -12.57
C GLU A 38 8.52 -21.16 -12.80
N SER A 39 9.20 -20.37 -13.63
CA SER A 39 10.65 -20.52 -13.88
C SER A 39 11.46 -20.29 -12.61
N THR A 40 11.14 -19.24 -11.85
CA THR A 40 11.79 -18.91 -10.57
C THR A 40 11.56 -20.00 -9.53
N MET A 41 10.36 -20.57 -9.42
CA MET A 41 10.06 -21.66 -8.49
C MET A 41 10.83 -22.93 -8.83
N LYS A 42 10.97 -23.27 -10.11
CA LYS A 42 11.83 -24.38 -10.57
C LYS A 42 13.30 -24.16 -10.17
N ALA A 43 13.82 -22.94 -10.37
CA ALA A 43 15.18 -22.59 -9.96
C ALA A 43 15.38 -22.69 -8.44
N LEU A 44 14.44 -22.18 -7.64
CA LEU A 44 14.49 -22.26 -6.18
C LEU A 44 14.37 -23.70 -5.65
N ALA A 45 13.55 -24.55 -6.29
CA ALA A 45 13.40 -25.95 -5.90
C ALA A 45 14.69 -26.77 -6.09
N ALA A 46 15.50 -26.42 -7.10
CA ALA A 46 16.80 -27.04 -7.37
C ALA A 46 17.89 -26.68 -6.33
N LEU A 47 17.69 -25.63 -5.54
CA LEU A 47 18.65 -25.21 -4.52
C LEU A 47 18.62 -26.13 -3.27
N LYS A 48 19.75 -26.22 -2.57
CA LYS A 48 19.89 -26.89 -1.27
C LYS A 48 19.35 -26.01 -0.14
N LEU A 49 18.04 -25.81 -0.13
CA LEU A 49 17.32 -25.01 0.88
C LEU A 49 16.85 -25.85 2.08
N PRO A 50 16.70 -25.25 3.29
CA PRO A 50 16.06 -25.88 4.44
C PRO A 50 14.63 -26.34 4.15
N LYS A 51 14.18 -27.42 4.83
CA LYS A 51 12.87 -28.05 4.58
C LYS A 51 11.71 -27.06 4.66
N TRP A 52 11.64 -26.25 5.72
CA TRP A 52 10.56 -25.27 5.89
C TRP A 52 10.44 -24.26 4.74
N LEU A 53 11.55 -23.94 4.07
CA LEU A 53 11.58 -23.02 2.93
C LEU A 53 11.14 -23.74 1.64
N LYS A 54 11.55 -25.02 1.47
CA LYS A 54 11.02 -25.87 0.38
C LYS A 54 9.50 -26.07 0.51
N ASP A 55 8.99 -26.27 1.72
CA ASP A 55 7.55 -26.41 1.98
C ASP A 55 6.79 -25.11 1.64
N LYS A 56 7.36 -23.93 1.91
CA LYS A 56 6.80 -22.63 1.48
C LYS A 56 6.80 -22.47 -0.05
N ILE A 57 7.92 -22.80 -0.71
CA ILE A 57 8.03 -22.76 -2.18
C ILE A 57 7.02 -23.70 -2.83
N GLY A 58 6.83 -24.91 -2.28
CA GLY A 58 5.84 -25.88 -2.76
C GLY A 58 4.41 -25.36 -2.67
N LYS A 59 4.02 -24.77 -1.53
CA LYS A 59 2.70 -24.15 -1.37
C LYS A 59 2.46 -23.00 -2.35
N PHE A 60 3.43 -22.09 -2.45
CA PHE A 60 3.34 -20.95 -3.38
C PHE A 60 3.26 -21.42 -4.85
N SER A 61 3.98 -22.49 -5.21
CA SER A 61 3.88 -23.08 -6.55
C SER A 61 2.49 -23.69 -6.83
N GLN A 62 1.81 -24.24 -5.82
CA GLN A 62 0.43 -24.75 -5.95
C GLN A 62 -0.58 -23.61 -6.09
N GLU A 63 -0.42 -22.53 -5.33
CA GLU A 63 -1.24 -21.32 -5.44
C GLU A 63 -1.13 -20.72 -6.85
N ILE A 64 0.08 -20.52 -7.37
CA ILE A 64 0.32 -20.01 -8.73
C ILE A 64 -0.29 -20.90 -9.81
N GLU A 65 -0.19 -22.23 -9.67
CA GLU A 65 -0.83 -23.16 -10.61
C GLU A 65 -2.36 -23.13 -10.52
N ALA A 66 -2.94 -22.85 -9.34
CA ALA A 66 -4.37 -22.66 -9.17
C ALA A 66 -4.85 -21.35 -9.83
N TYR A 67 -4.15 -20.22 -9.62
CA TYR A 67 -4.46 -18.95 -10.29
C TYR A 67 -4.37 -19.09 -11.82
N LYS A 68 -3.33 -19.76 -12.32
CA LYS A 68 -3.18 -20.08 -13.76
C LYS A 68 -4.34 -20.92 -14.28
N ARG A 69 -4.72 -22.00 -13.58
CA ARG A 69 -5.85 -22.85 -13.99
C ARG A 69 -7.18 -22.12 -14.02
N VAL A 70 -7.44 -21.22 -13.08
CA VAL A 70 -8.64 -20.36 -13.11
C VAL A 70 -8.59 -19.45 -14.33
N PHE A 71 -7.47 -18.76 -14.55
CA PHE A 71 -7.27 -17.85 -15.67
C PHE A 71 -7.42 -18.53 -17.04
N GLU A 72 -6.82 -19.70 -17.26
CA GLU A 72 -6.96 -20.47 -18.52
C GLU A 72 -8.41 -20.94 -18.76
N ALA A 73 -9.19 -21.15 -17.68
CA ALA A 73 -10.58 -21.61 -17.77
C ALA A 73 -11.59 -20.48 -18.00
N THR A 74 -11.31 -19.26 -17.53
CA THR A 74 -12.26 -18.12 -17.59
C THR A 74 -11.81 -16.98 -18.51
N GLY A 75 -10.52 -16.89 -18.82
CA GLY A 75 -9.89 -15.69 -19.39
C GLY A 75 -9.81 -14.49 -18.43
N GLU A 76 -10.40 -14.58 -17.23
CA GLU A 76 -10.38 -13.51 -16.24
C GLU A 76 -9.18 -13.64 -15.30
N ILE A 77 -8.46 -12.53 -15.09
CA ILE A 77 -7.49 -12.43 -13.99
C ILE A 77 -8.27 -12.54 -12.67
N PRO A 78 -7.89 -13.47 -11.77
CA PRO A 78 -8.59 -13.68 -10.50
C PRO A 78 -8.72 -12.38 -9.67
N LYS A 79 -9.97 -12.06 -9.31
CA LYS A 79 -10.38 -10.82 -8.62
C LYS A 79 -9.99 -10.81 -7.13
N GLU A 80 -8.70 -10.94 -6.82
CA GLU A 80 -8.20 -10.68 -5.48
C GLU A 80 -8.16 -9.16 -5.24
N GLU A 81 -9.13 -8.64 -4.48
CA GLU A 81 -9.41 -7.21 -4.36
C GLU A 81 -8.25 -6.40 -3.72
N ALA A 82 -7.34 -5.87 -4.55
CA ALA A 82 -6.34 -4.91 -4.09
C ALA A 82 -6.94 -3.55 -3.66
N LEU A 83 -8.15 -3.20 -4.14
CA LEU A 83 -8.81 -1.91 -3.90
C LEU A 83 -10.23 -2.09 -3.37
N LYS A 84 -10.35 -2.33 -2.05
CA LYS A 84 -11.64 -2.35 -1.37
C LYS A 84 -12.09 -0.92 -1.02
N ILE A 85 -12.88 -0.29 -1.90
CA ILE A 85 -13.44 1.05 -1.66
C ILE A 85 -14.47 0.97 -0.53
N HIS A 86 -14.05 1.31 0.69
CA HIS A 86 -15.00 1.46 1.80
C HIS A 86 -15.77 2.77 1.62
N ASN A 87 -17.00 2.69 1.12
CA ASN A 87 -17.95 3.80 1.27
C ASN A 87 -18.26 3.98 2.77
N PRO A 88 -17.90 5.11 3.42
CA PRO A 88 -18.35 5.37 4.77
C PRO A 88 -19.86 5.55 4.76
N LYS A 89 -20.58 4.76 5.55
CA LYS A 89 -22.04 4.88 5.70
C LYS A 89 -22.35 6.24 6.34
N LYS A 90 -22.77 7.19 5.50
CA LYS A 90 -23.36 8.53 5.77
C LYS A 90 -22.83 9.29 7.02
N HIS A 91 -22.28 10.48 6.77
CA HIS A 91 -21.90 11.51 7.77
C HIS A 91 -20.55 11.32 8.50
N ALA A 92 -19.47 11.10 7.75
CA ALA A 92 -18.16 11.56 8.23
C ALA A 92 -18.14 13.10 8.24
N ARG A 93 -18.16 13.70 9.44
CA ARG A 93 -17.98 15.14 9.64
C ARG A 93 -16.62 15.55 9.08
N SER A 94 -16.56 16.58 8.24
CA SER A 94 -15.32 17.03 7.58
C SER A 94 -14.19 17.20 8.61
N PRO A 95 -12.98 16.67 8.36
CA PRO A 95 -11.85 16.90 9.25
C PRO A 95 -11.54 18.40 9.25
N SER A 96 -11.75 19.04 10.41
CA SER A 96 -11.42 20.44 10.57
C SER A 96 -9.89 20.58 10.54
N THR A 97 -9.37 21.24 9.51
CA THR A 97 -7.95 21.56 9.39
C THR A 97 -7.57 22.63 10.41
N THR A 98 -7.33 22.20 11.65
CA THR A 98 -6.59 23.02 12.61
C THR A 98 -5.18 23.22 12.08
N THR A 99 -4.93 24.42 11.53
CA THR A 99 -3.59 24.89 11.19
C THR A 99 -2.73 24.95 12.44
N GLN A 100 -1.98 23.89 12.71
CA GLN A 100 -0.90 23.97 13.70
C GLN A 100 0.18 24.90 13.15
N LYS A 101 0.44 25.99 13.87
CA LYS A 101 1.52 26.93 13.53
C LYS A 101 2.87 26.18 13.56
N PRO A 102 3.79 26.45 12.62
CA PRO A 102 5.10 25.82 12.64
C PRO A 102 5.88 26.23 13.90
N PRO A 103 6.70 25.33 14.47
CA PRO A 103 7.55 25.66 15.62
C PRO A 103 8.49 26.82 15.28
N ARG A 104 8.50 27.86 16.12
CA ARG A 104 9.46 28.96 15.99
C ARG A 104 10.87 28.43 16.28
N LYS A 105 11.78 28.55 15.31
CA LYS A 105 13.22 28.39 15.56
C LYS A 105 13.70 29.50 16.50
N GLY A 106 14.08 29.14 17.72
CA GLY A 106 14.88 30.00 18.60
C GLY A 106 16.36 29.69 18.38
N LEU A 107 17.17 30.73 18.10
CA LEU A 107 18.61 30.62 17.91
C LEU A 107 19.33 31.49 18.95
N GLY A 108 20.25 30.90 19.71
CA GLY A 108 21.03 31.59 20.76
C GLY A 108 20.26 31.80 22.07
N SER A 109 20.91 31.87 23.23
CA SER A 109 22.35 31.87 23.53
C SER A 109 22.61 31.49 25.00
N GLY A 110 23.85 31.10 25.36
CA GLY A 110 24.31 31.13 26.76
C GLY A 110 24.63 29.79 27.46
N THR A 111 25.75 29.16 27.10
CA THR A 111 26.63 28.50 28.10
C THR A 111 27.43 29.61 28.84
N PRO A 112 27.95 29.43 30.09
CA PRO A 112 28.63 28.19 30.52
C PRO A 112 28.65 27.84 32.04
N LYS A 113 29.29 26.68 32.30
CA LYS A 113 30.16 26.36 33.48
C LYS A 113 29.51 26.03 34.84
N GLY A 114 29.68 24.77 35.25
CA GLY A 114 29.56 24.30 36.63
C GLY A 114 30.14 22.88 36.77
N ARG A 115 31.29 22.74 37.44
CA ARG A 115 32.01 21.46 37.63
C ARG A 115 32.09 21.14 39.11
N ALA A 116 31.64 19.95 39.53
CA ALA A 116 31.97 19.38 40.84
C ALA A 116 31.92 17.84 40.81
N HIS A 117 33.04 17.20 41.16
CA HIS A 117 33.04 15.87 41.80
C HIS A 117 32.59 16.10 43.28
N THR A 118 32.15 15.15 44.11
CA THR A 118 32.50 13.73 44.34
C THR A 118 31.38 13.11 45.26
N PRO A 119 31.32 11.78 45.55
CA PRO A 119 30.26 11.16 46.38
C PRO A 119 30.62 11.20 47.89
N PRO A 120 29.74 10.74 48.81
CA PRO A 120 29.76 9.33 49.29
C PRO A 120 28.31 8.82 49.62
N ASN A 121 27.98 7.75 50.37
CA ASN A 121 28.72 6.68 51.07
C ASN A 121 27.80 5.44 51.31
N ALA A 122 28.30 4.20 51.16
CA ALA A 122 27.85 2.94 51.81
C ALA A 122 28.51 1.71 51.14
#